data_AF-A0A7J2JKS0-F1
#
_entry.id   AF-A0A7J2JKS0-F1
#
_cell.length_a   1.000
_cell.length_b   1.000
_cell.length_c   1.000
_cell.angle_alpha   90.00
_cell.angle_beta   90.00
_cell.angle_gamma   90.00
#
_symmetry.space_group_name_H-M   'P 1'
#
loop_
_entity.id
_entity.type
_entity.pdbx_description
1 polymer ?
#
loop_
_entity_poly.entity_id
_entity_poly.type
_entity_poly.pdbx_seq_one_letter_code
_entity_poly.pdbx_strand_id
1 'polypeptide(L)' 'PAPCIFFREFGESSLNFLLIVWVDNFRDKLRVMDEINSKVYEEFDKEGIEIPFPCRTVYLRKDE' A
#
# COMPACT_ATOMS: atom_id res chain seq x y z
N PRO A 1 0.37 -14.52 17.26
CA PRO A 1 -0.23 -13.28 17.82
C PRO A 1 -1.24 -12.69 16.83
N ALA A 2 -2.17 -11.84 17.30
CA ALA A 2 -3.19 -11.25 16.41
C ALA A 2 -2.55 -10.27 15.40
N PRO A 3 -3.08 -10.17 14.17
CA PRO A 3 -2.62 -9.19 13.21
C PRO A 3 -2.99 -7.76 13.64
N CYS A 4 -2.12 -6.79 13.35
CA CYS A 4 -2.33 -5.39 13.69
C CYS A 4 -2.16 -4.51 12.46
N ILE A 5 -3.00 -3.48 12.32
CA ILE A 5 -2.93 -2.49 11.23
C ILE A 5 -2.85 -1.10 11.84
N PHE A 6 -1.95 -0.26 11.31
CA PHE A 6 -1.77 1.12 11.75
C PHE A 6 -1.76 2.06 10.55
N PHE A 7 -2.53 3.15 10.60
CA PHE A 7 -2.32 4.29 9.72
C PHE A 7 -1.11 5.06 10.22
N ARG A 8 -0.05 5.14 9.40
CA ARG A 8 1.25 5.69 9.81
C ARG A 8 1.30 7.19 9.54
N GLU A 9 1.03 7.58 8.31
CA GLU A 9 1.20 8.95 7.85
C GLU A 9 0.56 9.19 6.47
N PHE A 10 0.44 10.47 6.13
CA PHE A 10 0.21 10.93 4.76
C PHE A 10 1.56 11.04 4.05
N GLY A 11 1.76 10.27 2.98
CA GLY A 11 2.90 10.40 2.07
C GLY A 11 2.70 11.48 1.01
N GLU A 12 3.70 11.72 0.17
CA GLU A 12 3.66 12.75 -0.88
C GLU A 12 2.51 12.55 -1.89
N SER A 13 2.15 11.31 -2.16
CA SER A 13 1.00 10.95 -3.02
C SER A 13 0.33 9.66 -2.52
N SER A 14 0.38 9.36 -1.22
CA SER A 14 -0.09 8.08 -0.68
C SER A 14 -0.62 8.18 0.75
N LEU A 15 -1.44 7.21 1.15
CA LEU A 15 -1.79 6.95 2.54
C LEU A 15 -0.99 5.72 3.01
N ASN A 16 -0.08 5.91 3.96
CA ASN A 16 0.83 4.84 4.36
C ASN A 16 0.25 4.05 5.54
N PHE A 17 0.02 2.76 5.33
CA PHE A 17 -0.43 1.82 6.36
C PHE A 17 0.66 0.79 6.68
N LEU A 18 0.72 0.35 7.93
CA LEU A 18 1.59 -0.74 8.39
C LEU A 18 0.73 -1.92 8.84
N LEU A 19 0.87 -3.05 8.14
CA LEU A 19 0.30 -4.34 8.53
C LEU A 19 1.38 -5.19 9.20
N ILE A 20 1.11 -5.66 10.42
CA ILE A 20 1.97 -6.57 11.16
C ILE A 20 1.23 -7.91 11.29
N VAL A 21 1.83 -8.95 10.72
CA VAL A 21 1.34 -10.33 10.81
C VAL A 21 2.46 -11.23 11.34
N TRP A 22 2.06 -12.37 11.91
CA TRP A 22 2.97 -13.36 12.44
C TRP A 22 2.86 -14.64 11.63
N VAL A 23 3.99 -15.23 11.29
CA VAL A 23 4.09 -16.52 10.61
C VAL A 23 4.72 -17.54 11.54
N ASP A 24 4.20 -18.76 11.54
CA ASP A 24 4.68 -19.84 12.41
C ASP A 24 6.08 -20.31 12.00
N ASN A 25 6.39 -20.26 10.71
CA ASN A 25 7.69 -20.64 10.16
C ASN A 25 8.27 -19.51 9.31
N PHE A 26 9.55 -19.19 9.53
CA PHE A 26 10.26 -18.19 8.75
C PHE A 26 10.29 -18.51 7.25
N ARG A 27 10.30 -19.79 6.88
CA ARG A 27 10.29 -20.23 5.47
C ARG A 27 9.03 -19.81 4.72
N ASP A 28 7.90 -19.65 5.43
CA ASP A 28 6.64 -19.21 4.84
C ASP A 28 6.57 -17.70 4.62
N LYS A 29 7.51 -16.92 5.18
CA LYS A 29 7.47 -15.45 5.16
C LYS A 29 7.23 -14.89 3.75
N LEU A 30 7.98 -15.37 2.75
CA LEU A 30 7.88 -14.87 1.38
C LEU A 30 6.54 -15.23 0.74
N ARG A 31 6.09 -16.48 0.90
CA ARG A 31 4.83 -16.97 0.35
C ARG A 31 3.62 -16.26 0.96
N VAL A 32 3.63 -16.09 2.28
CA VAL A 32 2.54 -15.42 3.00
C VAL A 32 2.50 -13.93 2.66
N MET A 33 3.66 -13.28 2.50
CA MET A 33 3.73 -11.88 2.10
C MET A 33 3.17 -11.66 0.69
N ASP A 34 3.52 -12.53 -0.26
CA ASP A 34 2.97 -12.52 -1.62
C ASP A 34 1.44 -12.69 -1.60
N GLU A 35 0.96 -13.74 -0.92
CA GLU A 35 -0.48 -14.03 -0.82
C GLU A 35 -1.28 -12.87 -0.22
N ILE A 36 -0.76 -12.24 0.84
CA ILE A 36 -1.41 -11.09 1.47
C ILE A 36 -1.43 -9.89 0.52
N ASN A 37 -0.31 -9.57 -0.11
CA ASN A 37 -0.22 -8.41 -1.02
C ASN A 37 -1.12 -8.58 -2.25
N SER A 38 -1.15 -9.78 -2.84
CA SER A 38 -2.04 -10.09 -3.97
C SER A 38 -3.51 -9.96 -3.57
N LYS A 39 -3.92 -10.51 -2.42
CA LYS A 39 -5.30 -10.38 -1.94
C LYS A 39 -5.69 -8.93 -1.65
N VAL A 40 -4.79 -8.16 -1.04
CA VAL A 40 -5.04 -6.72 -0.80
C VAL A 40 -5.22 -5.98 -2.12
N TYR A 41 -4.38 -6.27 -3.12
CA TYR A 41 -4.48 -5.67 -4.44
C TYR A 41 -5.81 -6.02 -5.14
N GLU A 42 -6.18 -7.30 -5.16
CA GLU A 42 -7.44 -7.76 -5.74
C GLU A 42 -8.67 -7.16 -5.06
N GLU A 43 -8.64 -7.03 -3.73
CA GLU A 43 -9.76 -6.46 -2.98
C GLU A 43 -9.86 -4.94 -3.16
N PHE A 44 -8.72 -4.25 -3.25
CA PHE A 44 -8.69 -2.82 -3.56
C PHE A 44 -9.24 -2.56 -4.96
N ASP A 45 -8.89 -3.38 -5.95
CA ASP A 45 -9.44 -3.27 -7.31
C ASP A 45 -10.97 -3.47 -7.32
N LYS A 46 -11.49 -4.48 -6.62
CA LYS A 46 -12.95 -4.71 -6.51
C LYS A 46 -13.70 -3.55 -5.86
N GLU A 47 -13.12 -2.95 -4.83
CA GLU A 47 -13.70 -1.80 -4.12
C GLU A 47 -13.46 -0.46 -4.86
N GLY A 48 -12.77 -0.48 -6.01
CA GLY A 48 -12.45 0.71 -6.80
C GLY A 48 -11.41 1.64 -6.14
N ILE A 49 -10.58 1.10 -5.26
CA ILE A 49 -9.48 1.82 -4.61
C ILE A 49 -8.26 1.78 -5.52
N GLU A 50 -7.99 2.90 -6.20
CA GLU A 50 -6.82 3.04 -7.06
C GLU A 50 -5.55 3.29 -6.23
N ILE A 51 -4.47 2.57 -6.54
CA ILE A 51 -3.15 2.81 -5.94
C ILE A 51 -2.49 3.98 -6.67
N PRO A 52 -2.26 5.12 -6.00
CA PRO A 52 -1.75 6.31 -6.66
C PRO A 52 -0.29 6.13 -7.08
N PHE A 53 0.01 6.48 -8.33
CA PHE A 53 1.38 6.77 -8.76
C PHE A 53 1.80 8.15 -8.25
N PRO A 54 3.11 8.45 -8.15
CA PRO A 54 3.58 9.78 -7.78
C PRO A 54 2.95 10.85 -8.70
N CYS A 55 2.13 11.73 -8.13
CA CYS A 55 1.45 12.78 -8.87
C CYS A 55 2.23 14.08 -8.73
N ARG A 56 2.54 14.74 -9.86
CA ARG A 56 3.12 16.08 -9.87
C ARG A 56 2.22 17.04 -10.61
N THR A 57 1.81 18.10 -9.93
CA THR A 57 1.07 19.21 -10.55
C THR A 57 2.09 20.20 -11.14
N VAL A 58 2.10 20.34 -12.46
CA VAL A 58 2.98 21.28 -13.17
C VAL A 58 2.23 22.57 -13.46
N TYR A 59 2.72 23.69 -12.93
CA TYR A 59 2.22 25.03 -13.26
C TYR A 59 3.10 25.64 -14.36
N LEU A 60 2.57 25.69 -15.58
CA LEU A 60 3.23 26.38 -16.70
C LEU A 60 2.90 27.87 -16.65
N ARG A 61 3.89 28.70 -16.36
CA ARG A 61 3.82 30.14 -16.63
C ARG A 61 4.36 30.41 -18.03
N LYS A 62 3.62 31.13 -18.86
CA LYS A 62 4.16 31.74 -20.09
C LYS A 62 4.89 33.00 -19.66
N ASP A 63 6.20 33.03 -19.86
CA ASP A 63 6.94 34.28 -19.91
C ASP A 63 6.67 34.90 -21.29
N GLU A 64 6.24 36.18 -21.31
CA GLU A 64 6.05 36.96 -22.55
C GLU A 64 7.39 37.29 -23.22
#